data_AF-A0A7J6S992-F1
#
_entry.id   AF-A0A7J6S992-F1
#
_cell.length_a   1.000
_cell.length_b   1.000
_cell.length_c   1.000
_cell.angle_alpha   90.00
_cell.angle_beta   90.00
_cell.angle_gamma   90.00
#
_symmetry.space_group_name_H-M   'P 1'
#
loop_
_entity.id
_entity.type
_entity.pdbx_description
1 polymer ?
#
loop_
_entity_poly.entity_id
_entity_poly.type
_entity_poly.pdbx_seq_one_letter_code
_entity_poly.pdbx_strand_id
1 'polypeptide(L)'
;QVIYPATEEDIEILSEADHRYIDPHECEGNRGWLRRMKFKKEIIEKRHERLNMPRIEVKGSPFPWNESNLADYEYRVVQVSGVYDHSKEIWVGPRPAQTPYEMKKPGYLVVTPLRLADGSTILVNRGMLAFEWLASTEKKETNEWVTVRGVLIPGELMSFKKSMMRLRNNPAARHFRYLVPDELVECVDARNHTEAGLALINAYDV
;
A
#
# COMPACT_ATOMS: atom_id res chain seq x y z
N GLN A 1 -35.75 -13.61 -15.63
CA GLN A 1 -36.87 -12.65 -15.49
C GLN A 1 -38.15 -13.45 -15.35
N VAL A 2 -39.19 -12.94 -14.66
CA VAL A 2 -40.46 -13.65 -14.47
C VAL A 2 -41.51 -13.00 -15.39
N ILE A 3 -42.18 -13.78 -16.24
CA ILE A 3 -43.24 -13.32 -17.15
C ILE A 3 -44.58 -13.82 -16.61
N TYR A 4 -45.56 -12.91 -16.44
CA TYR A 4 -46.92 -13.26 -16.02
C TYR A 4 -47.98 -12.23 -16.49
N PRO A 5 -49.17 -12.68 -16.94
CA PRO A 5 -49.52 -14.08 -17.23
C PRO A 5 -48.81 -14.54 -18.51
N ALA A 6 -48.16 -15.70 -18.46
CA ALA A 6 -47.50 -16.26 -19.63
C ALA A 6 -48.55 -16.82 -20.59
N THR A 7 -48.37 -16.52 -21.88
CA THR A 7 -49.18 -17.09 -22.97
C THR A 7 -48.58 -18.42 -23.46
N GLU A 8 -49.33 -19.21 -24.23
CA GLU A 8 -48.83 -20.47 -24.80
C GLU A 8 -47.63 -20.25 -25.74
N GLU A 9 -47.62 -19.15 -26.50
CA GLU A 9 -46.50 -18.74 -27.36
C GLU A 9 -45.23 -18.43 -26.52
N ASP A 10 -45.37 -17.77 -25.37
CA ASP A 10 -44.24 -17.47 -24.48
C ASP A 10 -43.59 -18.76 -23.95
N ILE A 11 -44.40 -19.78 -23.67
CA ILE A 11 -43.93 -21.08 -23.16
C ILE A 11 -43.21 -21.85 -24.27
N GLU A 12 -43.74 -21.85 -25.49
CA GLU A 12 -43.16 -22.54 -26.65
C GLU A 12 -41.78 -21.94 -26.99
N ILE A 13 -41.69 -20.60 -27.09
CA ILE A 13 -40.43 -19.87 -27.33
C ILE A 13 -39.38 -20.18 -26.26
N LEU A 14 -39.78 -20.21 -24.98
CA LEU A 14 -38.85 -20.53 -23.90
C LEU A 14 -38.47 -22.01 -23.83
N SER A 15 -39.32 -22.91 -24.34
CA SER A 15 -39.05 -24.35 -24.39
C SER A 15 -38.06 -24.74 -25.48
N GLU A 16 -38.02 -23.99 -26.59
CA GLU A 16 -37.05 -24.17 -27.68
C GLU A 16 -35.73 -23.43 -27.43
N ALA A 17 -35.71 -22.51 -26.45
CA ALA A 17 -34.53 -21.72 -26.12
C ALA A 17 -33.45 -22.57 -25.44
N ASP A 18 -32.50 -23.07 -26.24
CA ASP A 18 -31.25 -23.65 -25.78
C ASP A 18 -30.42 -22.55 -25.08
N HIS A 19 -30.50 -22.47 -23.75
CA HIS A 19 -29.73 -21.51 -22.95
C HIS A 19 -28.24 -21.89 -22.97
N ARG A 20 -27.56 -21.53 -24.07
CA ARG A 20 -26.10 -21.58 -24.15
C ARG A 20 -25.56 -20.38 -23.39
N TYR A 21 -25.04 -20.63 -22.20
CA TYR A 21 -24.09 -19.71 -21.61
C TYR A 21 -22.92 -19.59 -22.59
N ILE A 22 -22.75 -18.40 -23.18
CA ILE A 22 -21.56 -18.10 -23.99
C ILE A 22 -20.36 -18.34 -23.07
N ASP A 23 -19.39 -19.15 -23.52
CA ASP A 23 -18.16 -19.35 -22.78
C ASP A 23 -17.56 -17.96 -22.48
N PRO A 24 -17.31 -17.60 -21.21
CA PRO A 24 -16.73 -16.30 -20.84
C PRO A 24 -15.44 -15.96 -21.60
N HIS A 25 -14.75 -16.97 -22.14
CA HIS A 25 -13.56 -16.85 -22.99
C HIS A 25 -13.85 -16.47 -24.45
N GLU A 26 -15.07 -16.69 -24.96
CA GLU A 26 -15.49 -16.40 -26.34
C GLU A 26 -16.10 -14.98 -26.51
N CYS A 27 -16.41 -14.29 -25.42
CA CYS A 27 -16.91 -12.91 -25.46
C CYS A 27 -15.78 -11.91 -25.80
N GLU A 28 -15.71 -11.42 -27.05
CA GLU A 28 -14.74 -10.41 -27.51
C GLU A 28 -14.69 -9.11 -26.65
N GLY A 29 -15.76 -8.83 -25.90
CA GLY A 29 -15.88 -7.71 -24.95
C GLY A 29 -15.21 -7.91 -23.57
N ASN A 30 -14.79 -9.13 -23.21
CA ASN A 30 -14.25 -9.45 -21.87
C ASN A 30 -12.72 -9.31 -21.74
N ARG A 31 -12.03 -8.83 -22.78
CA ARG A 31 -10.56 -8.68 -22.76
C ARG A 31 -10.05 -7.83 -21.58
N GLY A 32 -10.81 -6.82 -21.15
CA GLY A 32 -10.47 -5.98 -20.00
C GLY A 32 -10.56 -6.72 -18.66
N TRP A 33 -11.63 -7.49 -18.45
CA TRP A 33 -11.84 -8.30 -17.25
C TRP A 33 -10.80 -9.41 -17.14
N LEU A 34 -10.52 -10.11 -18.24
CA LEU A 34 -9.48 -11.14 -18.29
C LEU A 34 -8.09 -10.56 -18.02
N ARG A 35 -7.74 -9.40 -18.60
CA ARG A 35 -6.48 -8.70 -18.31
C ARG A 35 -6.39 -8.30 -16.83
N ARG A 36 -7.46 -7.74 -16.27
CA ARG A 36 -7.50 -7.33 -14.85
C ARG A 36 -7.46 -8.52 -13.89
N MET A 37 -8.09 -9.64 -14.26
CA MET A 37 -8.03 -10.89 -13.50
C MET A 37 -6.61 -11.47 -13.52
N LYS A 38 -5.99 -11.62 -14.70
CA LYS A 38 -4.61 -12.10 -14.85
C LYS A 38 -3.63 -11.25 -14.04
N PHE A 39 -3.69 -9.93 -14.22
CA PHE A 39 -2.89 -8.96 -13.46
C PHE A 39 -3.07 -9.10 -11.93
N LYS A 40 -4.32 -9.22 -11.46
CA LYS A 40 -4.59 -9.43 -10.02
C LYS A 40 -4.00 -10.75 -9.53
N LYS A 41 -4.15 -11.82 -10.31
CA LYS A 41 -3.60 -13.14 -9.97
C LYS A 41 -2.07 -13.09 -9.87
N GLU A 42 -1.41 -12.47 -10.85
CA GLU A 42 0.05 -12.26 -10.86
C GLU A 42 0.53 -11.48 -9.62
N ILE A 43 -0.18 -10.41 -9.22
CA ILE A 43 0.16 -9.66 -8.00
C ILE A 43 -0.01 -10.51 -6.74
N ILE A 44 -1.11 -11.25 -6.63
CA ILE A 44 -1.37 -12.10 -5.47
C ILE A 44 -0.29 -13.18 -5.35
N GLU A 45 0.04 -13.83 -6.46
CA GLU A 45 1.07 -14.86 -6.53
C GLU A 45 2.46 -14.31 -6.19
N LYS A 46 2.85 -13.17 -6.78
CA LYS A 46 4.09 -12.45 -6.44
C LYS A 46 4.15 -12.14 -4.94
N ARG A 47 3.07 -11.63 -4.34
CA ARG A 47 3.02 -11.33 -2.91
C ARG A 47 3.16 -12.59 -2.07
N HIS A 48 2.45 -13.66 -2.39
CA HIS A 48 2.55 -14.93 -1.67
C HIS A 48 3.97 -15.47 -1.70
N GLU A 49 4.63 -15.48 -2.85
CA GLU A 49 6.00 -15.93 -2.99
C GLU A 49 6.95 -15.09 -2.12
N ARG A 50 6.92 -13.76 -2.28
CA ARG A 50 7.85 -12.83 -1.61
C ARG A 50 7.66 -12.78 -0.08
N LEU A 51 6.41 -12.93 0.40
CA LEU A 51 6.13 -12.97 1.84
C LEU A 51 6.61 -14.27 2.51
N ASN A 52 6.67 -15.38 1.76
CA ASN A 52 7.15 -16.67 2.26
C ASN A 52 8.69 -16.84 2.17
N MET A 53 9.38 -15.93 1.46
CA MET A 53 10.84 -15.95 1.40
C MET A 53 11.46 -15.62 2.78
N PRO A 54 12.72 -16.03 3.02
CA PRO A 54 13.44 -15.67 4.23
C PRO A 54 13.42 -14.15 4.46
N ARG A 55 13.15 -13.79 5.71
CA ARG A 55 13.18 -12.40 6.19
C ARG A 55 14.56 -11.80 5.98
N ILE A 56 14.56 -10.51 5.62
CA ILE A 56 15.77 -9.73 5.43
C ILE A 56 16.01 -8.91 6.70
N GLU A 57 17.21 -9.00 7.26
CA GLU A 57 17.65 -8.13 8.35
C GLU A 57 18.40 -6.92 7.77
N VAL A 58 17.95 -5.72 8.11
CA VAL A 58 18.61 -4.47 7.70
C VAL A 58 19.28 -3.85 8.93
N LYS A 59 20.60 -3.75 8.90
CA LYS A 59 21.42 -3.27 10.04
C LYS A 59 21.90 -1.83 9.88
N GLY A 60 21.85 -1.29 8.67
CA GLY A 60 22.36 0.03 8.34
C GLY A 60 22.46 0.23 6.83
N SER A 61 23.04 1.35 6.43
CA SER A 61 23.40 1.66 5.04
C SER A 61 24.77 1.04 4.67
N PRO A 62 24.95 0.54 3.44
CA PRO A 62 23.99 0.52 2.35
C PRO A 62 22.87 -0.51 2.56
N PHE A 63 21.65 -0.15 2.19
CA PHE A 63 20.54 -1.09 2.20
C PHE A 63 20.75 -2.23 1.17
N PRO A 64 20.15 -3.41 1.39
CA PRO A 64 20.24 -4.53 0.44
C PRO A 64 19.66 -4.23 -0.95
N TRP A 65 18.82 -3.19 -1.05
CA TRP A 65 18.19 -2.72 -2.28
C TRP A 65 18.72 -1.35 -2.70
N ASN A 66 18.64 -1.10 -4.00
CA ASN A 66 18.93 0.16 -4.67
C ASN A 66 17.95 0.35 -5.84
N GLU A 67 18.08 1.45 -6.60
CA GLU A 67 17.20 1.77 -7.73
C GLU A 67 17.09 0.65 -8.77
N SER A 68 18.17 -0.09 -9.01
CA SER A 68 18.21 -1.11 -10.07
C SER A 68 17.56 -2.45 -9.67
N ASN A 69 17.51 -2.77 -8.38
CA ASN A 69 17.04 -4.08 -7.89
C ASN A 69 15.83 -4.00 -6.93
N LEU A 70 15.28 -2.81 -6.66
CA LEU A 70 14.18 -2.62 -5.71
C LEU A 70 12.96 -3.52 -6.01
N ALA A 71 12.69 -3.79 -7.29
CA ALA A 71 11.59 -4.64 -7.72
C ALA A 71 11.67 -6.10 -7.19
N ASP A 72 12.89 -6.57 -6.88
CA ASP A 72 13.14 -7.89 -6.27
C ASP A 72 12.91 -7.90 -4.75
N TYR A 73 12.90 -6.73 -4.13
CA TYR A 73 12.69 -6.58 -2.70
C TYR A 73 11.24 -6.16 -2.36
N GLU A 74 10.46 -5.69 -3.33
CA GLU A 74 9.04 -5.40 -3.17
C GLU A 74 8.30 -6.62 -2.59
N TYR A 75 7.51 -6.39 -1.53
CA TYR A 75 6.74 -7.38 -0.77
C TYR A 75 7.57 -8.38 0.05
N ARG A 76 8.88 -8.20 0.17
CA ARG A 76 9.69 -9.00 1.11
C ARG A 76 9.46 -8.56 2.55
N VAL A 77 9.53 -9.52 3.46
CA VAL A 77 9.53 -9.26 4.91
C VAL A 77 10.89 -8.73 5.33
N VAL A 78 10.89 -7.58 5.99
CA VAL A 78 12.09 -6.90 6.50
C VAL A 78 11.97 -6.74 8.01
N GLN A 79 13.11 -6.89 8.69
CA GLN A 79 13.26 -6.54 10.09
C GLN A 79 14.39 -5.53 10.25
N VAL A 80 14.12 -4.49 11.01
CA VAL A 80 15.05 -3.38 11.27
C VAL A 80 14.90 -2.93 12.71
N SER A 81 16.01 -2.55 13.34
CA SER A 81 16.01 -2.05 14.72
C SER A 81 16.60 -0.65 14.78
N GLY A 82 16.03 0.19 15.62
CA GLY A 82 16.43 1.59 15.74
C GLY A 82 15.54 2.37 16.70
N VAL A 83 15.66 3.69 16.66
CA VAL A 83 14.86 4.63 17.47
C VAL A 83 14.00 5.47 16.53
N TYR A 84 12.72 5.60 16.82
CA TYR A 84 11.84 6.47 16.05
C TYR A 84 12.17 7.95 16.28
N ASP A 85 12.19 8.73 15.21
CA ASP A 85 12.25 10.18 15.27
C ASP A 85 10.84 10.76 15.15
N HIS A 86 10.13 10.82 16.28
CA HIS A 86 8.78 11.38 16.36
C HIS A 86 8.73 12.88 16.04
N SER A 87 9.86 13.61 16.14
CA SER A 87 9.90 15.03 15.76
C SER A 87 9.73 15.26 14.26
N LYS A 88 9.99 14.21 13.47
CA LYS A 88 9.88 14.20 12.01
C LYS A 88 8.73 13.33 11.51
N GLU A 89 7.78 13.00 12.37
CA GLU A 89 6.59 12.24 11.97
C GLU A 89 5.80 12.94 10.85
N ILE A 90 5.33 12.15 9.88
CA ILE A 90 4.65 12.60 8.68
C ILE A 90 3.26 11.99 8.62
N TRP A 91 2.25 12.84 8.42
CA TRP A 91 0.86 12.42 8.27
C TRP A 91 0.44 12.48 6.80
N VAL A 92 0.07 11.33 6.25
CA VAL A 92 -0.34 11.18 4.84
C VAL A 92 -1.85 10.96 4.76
N GLY A 93 -2.59 11.92 4.21
CA GLY A 93 -4.04 11.88 4.16
C GLY A 93 -4.69 13.21 3.79
N PRO A 94 -5.95 13.44 4.16
CA PRO A 94 -6.88 12.54 4.87
C PRO A 94 -7.27 11.29 4.05
N ARG A 95 -7.20 10.09 4.64
CA ARG A 95 -7.55 8.82 3.97
C ARG A 95 -8.95 8.34 4.38
N PRO A 96 -9.74 7.83 3.42
CA PRO A 96 -10.96 7.11 3.79
C PRO A 96 -10.59 5.83 4.54
N ALA A 97 -11.54 5.30 5.30
CA ALA A 97 -11.40 3.99 5.91
C ALA A 97 -11.11 2.91 4.86
N GLN A 98 -10.11 2.07 5.12
CA GLN A 98 -9.61 1.11 4.14
C GLN A 98 -10.32 -0.26 4.15
N THR A 99 -11.27 -0.52 5.07
CA THR A 99 -11.96 -1.83 5.15
C THR A 99 -13.48 -1.71 5.04
N PRO A 100 -14.17 -2.62 4.30
CA PRO A 100 -15.62 -2.56 4.10
C PRO A 100 -16.46 -3.05 5.28
N TYR A 101 -15.89 -3.84 6.20
CA TYR A 101 -16.61 -4.41 7.34
C TYR A 101 -16.24 -3.65 8.63
N GLU A 102 -17.28 -3.14 9.28
CA GLU A 102 -17.34 -2.42 10.56
C GLU A 102 -16.77 -0.99 10.58
N MET A 103 -17.52 -0.11 11.27
CA MET A 103 -17.35 1.35 11.37
C MET A 103 -15.88 1.76 11.50
N LYS A 104 -15.29 2.30 10.43
CA LYS A 104 -13.97 2.91 10.48
C LYS A 104 -14.03 4.37 10.09
N LYS A 105 -13.35 5.15 10.90
CA LYS A 105 -13.32 6.61 10.84
C LYS A 105 -12.17 7.02 9.92
N PRO A 106 -12.34 8.09 9.13
CA PRO A 106 -11.27 8.61 8.32
C PRO A 106 -10.08 9.04 9.20
N GLY A 107 -8.89 9.05 8.60
CA GLY A 107 -7.65 9.21 9.34
C GLY A 107 -6.46 9.62 8.48
N TYR A 108 -5.28 9.63 9.08
CA TYR A 108 -4.00 9.80 8.40
C TYR A 108 -3.22 8.49 8.47
N LEU A 109 -2.45 8.17 7.42
CA LEU A 109 -1.37 7.21 7.56
C LEU A 109 -0.20 7.91 8.23
N VAL A 110 0.35 7.29 9.25
CA VAL A 110 1.46 7.84 10.02
C VAL A 110 2.75 7.18 9.57
N VAL A 111 3.66 7.99 9.01
CA VAL A 111 5.00 7.57 8.63
C VAL A 111 5.98 8.22 9.59
N THR A 112 6.76 7.40 10.29
CA THR A 112 7.77 7.88 11.25
C THR A 112 9.14 7.38 10.81
N PRO A 113 10.15 8.26 10.68
CA PRO A 113 11.51 7.83 10.40
C PRO A 113 12.06 6.99 11.57
N LEU A 114 12.73 5.90 11.25
CA LEU A 114 13.45 5.07 12.21
C LEU A 114 14.95 5.23 11.97
N ARG A 115 15.67 5.71 12.99
CA ARG A 115 17.11 5.90 12.95
C ARG A 115 17.83 4.67 13.48
N LEU A 116 18.69 4.08 12.65
CA LEU A 116 19.43 2.85 12.92
C LEU A 116 20.73 3.16 13.69
N ALA A 117 21.43 2.09 14.12
CA ALA A 117 22.64 2.17 14.94
C ALA A 117 23.77 2.96 14.27
N ASP A 118 23.90 2.85 12.94
CA ASP A 118 24.92 3.54 12.14
C ASP A 118 24.54 4.99 11.79
N GLY A 119 23.37 5.45 12.23
CA GLY A 119 22.81 6.77 11.92
C GLY A 119 22.09 6.86 10.58
N SER A 120 22.00 5.77 9.81
CA SER A 120 21.10 5.71 8.65
C SER A 120 19.64 5.73 9.10
N THR A 121 18.74 6.10 8.19
CA THR A 121 17.31 6.27 8.44
C THR A 121 16.52 5.45 7.44
N ILE A 122 15.43 4.84 7.90
CA ILE A 122 14.43 4.19 7.05
C ILE A 122 13.03 4.71 7.40
N LEU A 123 12.18 4.87 6.39
CA LEU A 123 10.81 5.31 6.59
C LEU A 123 9.93 4.12 6.99
N VAL A 124 9.15 4.27 8.06
CA VAL A 124 8.23 3.23 8.55
C VAL A 124 6.81 3.78 8.57
N ASN A 125 5.92 3.19 7.79
CA ASN A 125 4.48 3.42 7.91
C ASN A 125 3.94 2.56 9.05
N ARG A 126 3.51 3.24 10.13
CA ARG A 126 3.00 2.65 11.36
C ARG A 126 1.49 2.35 11.29
N GLY A 127 0.84 2.70 10.20
CA GLY A 127 -0.58 2.43 9.97
C GLY A 127 -1.44 3.68 10.05
N MET A 128 -2.74 3.47 10.26
CA MET A 128 -3.75 4.52 10.18
C MET A 128 -4.12 5.06 11.56
N LEU A 129 -3.99 6.36 11.74
CA LEU A 129 -4.47 7.12 12.89
C LEU A 129 -5.81 7.78 12.56
N ALA A 130 -6.87 7.40 13.26
CA ALA A 130 -8.19 8.01 13.10
C ALA A 130 -8.19 9.46 13.59
N PHE A 131 -9.00 10.34 12.98
CA PHE A 131 -9.05 11.77 13.36
C PHE A 131 -9.38 12.01 14.83
N GLU A 132 -10.19 11.15 15.43
CA GLU A 132 -10.59 11.28 16.82
C GLU A 132 -9.45 11.07 17.82
N TRP A 133 -8.38 10.39 17.39
CA TRP A 133 -7.22 10.07 18.22
C TRP A 133 -6.09 11.08 18.05
N LEU A 134 -6.24 12.11 17.20
CA LEU A 134 -5.23 13.15 16.98
C LEU A 134 -4.88 13.93 18.26
N ALA A 135 -5.84 14.10 19.17
CA ALA A 135 -5.58 14.75 20.46
C ALA A 135 -4.79 13.83 21.42
N SER A 136 -4.84 12.51 21.23
CA SER A 136 -4.16 11.55 22.11
C SER A 136 -2.69 11.29 21.75
N THR A 137 -2.29 11.62 20.51
CA THR A 137 -0.88 11.54 20.06
C THR A 137 0.04 12.58 20.70
N GLU A 138 -0.48 13.56 21.45
CA GLU A 138 0.35 14.47 22.24
C GLU A 138 1.00 13.78 23.46
N LYS A 139 0.56 12.57 23.83
CA LYS A 139 1.26 11.74 24.81
C LYS A 139 2.55 11.24 24.18
N LYS A 140 3.65 11.91 24.52
CA LYS A 140 5.03 11.63 24.09
C LYS A 140 5.31 10.12 24.09
N GLU A 141 5.34 9.53 22.90
CA GLU A 141 5.95 8.23 22.70
C GLU A 141 7.44 8.35 23.07
N THR A 142 7.96 7.33 23.76
CA THR A 142 9.34 7.33 24.24
C THR A 142 10.28 6.97 23.09
N ASN A 143 11.43 7.64 23.04
CA ASN A 143 12.50 7.36 22.07
C ASN A 143 13.24 6.07 22.48
N GLU A 144 12.54 4.94 22.42
CA GLU A 144 13.07 3.63 22.76
C GLU A 144 13.66 2.92 21.55
N TRP A 145 14.60 2.01 21.82
CA TRP A 145 15.14 1.11 20.82
C TRP A 145 14.15 -0.01 20.53
N VAL A 146 13.57 0.01 19.33
CA VAL A 146 12.51 -0.92 18.91
C VAL A 146 12.98 -1.80 17.76
N THR A 147 12.30 -2.93 17.53
CA THR A 147 12.55 -3.81 16.39
C THR A 147 11.29 -3.92 15.55
N VAL A 148 11.29 -3.22 14.43
CA VAL A 148 10.17 -3.20 13.50
C VAL A 148 10.24 -4.40 12.57
N ARG A 149 9.13 -5.12 12.46
CA ARG A 149 8.90 -6.13 11.43
C ARG A 149 7.80 -5.65 10.50
N GLY A 150 8.09 -5.69 9.20
CA GLY A 150 7.17 -5.16 8.21
C GLY A 150 7.44 -5.67 6.80
N VAL A 151 6.64 -5.16 5.87
CA VAL A 151 6.74 -5.50 4.45
C VAL A 151 7.32 -4.29 3.71
N LEU A 152 8.35 -4.52 2.90
CA LEU A 152 8.94 -3.46 2.08
C LEU A 152 8.02 -3.11 0.91
N ILE A 153 7.71 -1.82 0.78
CA ILE A 153 6.91 -1.28 -0.32
C ILE A 153 7.64 -0.08 -0.92
N PRO A 154 7.78 0.02 -2.25
CA PRO A 154 8.40 1.16 -2.94
C PRO A 154 7.55 2.45 -2.89
N GLY A 155 6.47 2.46 -2.10
CA GLY A 155 5.46 3.50 -2.09
C GLY A 155 4.16 3.12 -2.82
N GLU A 156 3.23 4.06 -2.83
CA GLU A 156 1.99 3.93 -3.57
C GLU A 156 2.27 4.03 -5.07
N LEU A 157 2.32 2.87 -5.73
CA LEU A 157 2.48 2.73 -7.17
C LEU A 157 1.29 3.38 -7.88
N MET A 158 1.48 4.61 -8.36
CA MET A 158 0.52 5.29 -9.19
C MET A 158 0.71 4.84 -10.63
N SER A 159 0.18 3.66 -10.97
CA SER A 159 0.11 3.17 -12.36
C SER A 159 -0.71 4.05 -13.31
N PHE A 160 -1.10 5.27 -12.90
CA PHE A 160 -1.67 6.28 -13.76
C PHE A 160 -1.05 7.64 -13.42
N LYS A 161 -0.12 8.06 -14.29
CA LYS A 161 0.48 9.40 -14.45
C LYS A 161 0.34 10.36 -13.26
N LYS A 162 1.47 10.69 -12.63
CA LYS A 162 1.65 11.82 -11.67
C LYS A 162 0.97 13.12 -12.14
N SER A 163 0.83 13.33 -13.45
CA SER A 163 0.14 14.48 -14.07
C SER A 163 -1.39 14.48 -13.97
N MET A 164 -2.03 13.33 -13.77
CA MET A 164 -3.49 13.22 -13.61
C MET A 164 -3.94 13.43 -12.15
N MET A 165 -2.99 13.54 -11.23
CA MET A 165 -3.28 13.86 -9.85
C MET A 165 -3.67 15.33 -9.68
N ARG A 166 -4.89 15.57 -9.22
CA ARG A 166 -5.37 16.91 -8.85
C ARG A 166 -4.71 17.44 -7.58
N LEU A 167 -4.29 16.54 -6.69
CA LEU A 167 -3.62 16.88 -5.43
C LEU A 167 -2.20 16.33 -5.50
N ARG A 168 -1.21 17.13 -5.15
CA ARG A 168 0.19 16.73 -5.08
C ARG A 168 0.65 16.79 -3.63
N ASN A 169 1.67 16.01 -3.28
CA ASN A 169 2.39 16.26 -2.05
C ASN A 169 3.10 17.61 -2.15
N ASN A 170 3.26 18.27 -1.02
CA ASN A 170 4.05 19.48 -0.87
C ASN A 170 4.96 19.29 0.36
N PRO A 171 6.19 18.80 0.17
CA PRO A 171 7.13 18.57 1.26
C PRO A 171 7.46 19.85 2.04
N ALA A 172 7.62 21.00 1.36
CA ALA A 172 7.91 22.28 2.01
C ALA A 172 6.80 22.71 2.99
N ALA A 173 5.53 22.38 2.69
CA ALA A 173 4.40 22.62 3.58
C ALA A 173 4.04 21.42 4.48
N ARG A 174 4.82 20.32 4.45
CA ARG A 174 4.53 19.04 5.14
C ARG A 174 3.14 18.48 4.85
N HIS A 175 2.61 18.71 3.64
CA HIS A 175 1.29 18.23 3.24
C HIS A 175 1.43 17.04 2.29
N PHE A 176 1.00 15.87 2.74
CA PHE A 176 1.14 14.62 1.99
C PHE A 176 -0.19 13.95 1.75
N ARG A 177 -0.45 13.60 0.50
CA ARG A 177 -1.65 12.89 0.02
C ARG A 177 -1.36 11.42 -0.28
N TYR A 178 -0.15 11.13 -0.72
CA TYR A 178 0.29 9.82 -1.19
C TYR A 178 1.59 9.39 -0.51
N LEU A 179 1.75 8.08 -0.34
CA LEU A 179 2.98 7.50 0.20
C LEU A 179 4.04 7.40 -0.90
N VAL A 180 4.77 8.48 -1.14
CA VAL A 180 5.88 8.53 -2.11
C VAL A 180 7.19 8.71 -1.33
N PRO A 181 7.95 7.63 -1.06
CA PRO A 181 9.15 7.69 -0.20
C PRO A 181 10.11 8.84 -0.54
N ASP A 182 10.40 9.03 -1.82
CA ASP A 182 11.22 10.12 -2.37
C ASP A 182 10.75 11.52 -1.93
N GLU A 183 9.44 11.76 -1.87
CA GLU A 183 8.90 13.05 -1.42
C GLU A 183 8.77 13.12 0.11
N LEU A 184 8.59 11.99 0.79
CA LEU A 184 8.50 11.93 2.25
C LEU A 184 9.86 12.17 2.90
N VAL A 185 10.94 11.66 2.31
CA VAL A 185 12.30 11.79 2.86
C VAL A 185 12.78 13.25 2.87
N GLU A 186 12.27 14.12 1.99
CA GLU A 186 12.52 15.57 2.01
C GLU A 186 12.14 16.26 3.33
N CYS A 187 11.25 15.66 4.12
CA CYS A 187 10.86 16.15 5.43
C CYS A 187 11.70 15.59 6.59
N VAL A 188 12.70 14.78 6.27
CA VAL A 188 13.52 13.99 7.20
C VAL A 188 14.99 14.34 6.98
N ASP A 189 15.75 14.51 8.05
CA ASP A 189 17.19 14.79 7.97
C ASP A 189 17.98 13.47 7.86
N ALA A 190 17.72 12.72 6.79
CA ALA A 190 18.29 11.39 6.59
C ALA A 190 19.68 11.47 5.93
N ARG A 191 20.71 10.96 6.62
CA ARG A 191 22.08 10.86 6.05
C ARG A 191 22.12 10.06 4.74
N ASN A 192 21.33 9.00 4.64
CA ASN A 192 21.18 8.13 3.48
C ASN A 192 19.92 8.51 2.66
N HIS A 193 19.74 9.81 2.40
CA HIS A 193 18.55 10.39 1.76
C HIS A 193 18.07 9.60 0.54
N THR A 194 18.96 9.31 -0.41
CA THR A 194 18.64 8.58 -1.64
C THR A 194 18.10 7.18 -1.35
N GLU A 195 18.74 6.42 -0.45
CA GLU A 195 18.30 5.05 -0.10
C GLU A 195 16.98 5.05 0.68
N ALA A 196 16.82 5.99 1.61
CA ALA A 196 15.60 6.17 2.40
C ALA A 196 14.41 6.63 1.53
N GLY A 197 14.68 7.31 0.42
CA GLY A 197 13.71 7.75 -0.59
C GLY A 197 13.29 6.65 -1.58
N LEU A 198 13.85 5.44 -1.53
CA LEU A 198 13.47 4.36 -2.45
C LEU A 198 12.21 3.62 -2.02
N ALA A 199 12.07 3.37 -0.72
CA ALA A 199 11.03 2.50 -0.19
C ALA A 199 10.74 2.79 1.28
N LEU A 200 9.59 2.30 1.73
CA LEU A 200 9.17 2.38 3.12
C LEU A 200 8.73 1.00 3.62
N ILE A 201 8.80 0.80 4.93
CA ILE A 201 8.33 -0.42 5.58
C ILE A 201 6.92 -0.21 6.07
N ASN A 202 5.96 -1.02 5.60
CA ASN A 202 4.65 -1.13 6.25
C ASN A 202 4.80 -2.05 7.47
N ALA A 203 4.86 -1.46 8.66
CA ALA A 203 4.98 -2.20 9.90
C ALA A 203 3.69 -2.97 10.18
N TYR A 204 3.82 -4.23 10.60
CA TYR A 204 2.72 -5.00 11.17
C TYR A 204 3.01 -5.42 12.62
N ASP A 205 4.24 -5.24 13.08
CA ASP A 205 4.71 -5.59 14.42
C ASP A 205 5.95 -4.74 14.79
N VAL A 206 6.00 -4.24 16.02
CA VAL A 206 7.00 -3.28 16.53
C VAL A 206 7.40 -3.64 17.95
#